data_AF-A0A7S1HE35-F1
#
_entry.id   AF-A0A7S1HE35-F1
#
_cell.length_a   1.000
_cell.length_b   1.000
_cell.length_c   1.000
_cell.angle_alpha   90.00
_cell.angle_beta   90.00
_cell.angle_gamma   90.00
#
_symmetry.space_group_name_H-M   'P 1'
#
loop_
_entity.id
_entity.type
_entity.pdbx_description
1 polymer ?
#
loop_
_entity_poly.entity_id
_entity_poly.type
_entity_poly.pdbx_seq_one_letter_code
_entity_poly.pdbx_strand_id
1 'polypeptide(L)'
;ARYGEDSAGLANSTLSFSPSLTIACQHCGTRVLPDESYLLEEFDTTAVTTEKHPSKSSNQGAESMLKMAGPALVVFSIAASVYIGAIAKGWDWFSYHPAAMIIAYVAMAGNSVLIKKVGGKTNTEIHGYLMSAAMLTACFGWYVIYTNKNAKGYPHNTSWHAWAGVACTVSWIVMAPFGYLAFNPTNGFARTNKQLRLIHKLGGRFLIALAWFTCFLGWYKMQGELVSRIAFGAPLVILAPICLL
;
A
#
# COMPACT_ATOMS: atom_id res chain seq x y z
N ALA A 1 -29.84 33.30 -13.94
CA ALA A 1 -28.97 33.96 -14.93
C ALA A 1 -28.59 32.91 -15.98
N ARG A 2 -29.01 33.10 -17.23
CA ARG A 2 -28.67 32.24 -18.38
C ARG A 2 -27.35 32.73 -18.97
N TYR A 3 -26.42 31.82 -19.21
CA TYR A 3 -25.33 31.90 -20.19
C TYR A 3 -25.15 30.45 -20.64
N GLY A 4 -25.24 30.08 -21.91
CA GLY A 4 -24.73 30.76 -23.10
C GLY A 4 -23.77 29.73 -23.74
N GLU A 5 -24.27 29.02 -24.74
CA GLU A 5 -23.57 28.00 -25.51
C GLU A 5 -22.40 28.63 -26.26
N ASP A 6 -21.23 27.97 -26.26
CA ASP A 6 -20.22 28.14 -27.30
C ASP A 6 -19.49 26.81 -27.52
N SER A 7 -19.84 26.18 -28.63
CA SER A 7 -19.24 24.98 -29.20
C SER A 7 -18.03 25.36 -30.06
N ALA A 8 -16.85 24.85 -29.73
CA ALA A 8 -15.65 24.93 -30.55
C ALA A 8 -15.15 23.53 -30.92
N GLY A 9 -14.96 23.33 -32.23
CA GLY A 9 -14.70 22.05 -32.88
C GLY A 9 -13.36 21.41 -32.54
N LEU A 10 -13.38 20.08 -32.46
CA LEU A 10 -12.19 19.23 -32.38
C LEU A 10 -11.91 18.65 -33.77
N ALA A 11 -10.81 19.10 -34.36
CA ALA A 11 -10.25 18.55 -35.58
C ALA A 11 -9.64 17.17 -35.30
N ASN A 12 -10.12 16.17 -36.03
CA ASN A 12 -9.53 14.83 -36.12
C ASN A 12 -8.17 14.92 -36.82
N SER A 13 -7.11 14.50 -36.12
CA SER A 13 -5.82 14.20 -36.74
C SER A 13 -5.49 12.72 -36.49
N THR A 14 -5.81 11.91 -37.50
CA THR A 14 -5.41 10.52 -37.62
C THR A 14 -3.92 10.44 -37.95
N LEU A 15 -3.10 9.99 -37.00
CA LEU A 15 -1.72 9.58 -37.26
C LEU A 15 -1.70 8.12 -37.68
N SER A 16 -1.41 7.88 -38.95
CA SER A 16 -1.12 6.56 -39.52
C SER A 16 0.32 6.16 -39.18
N PHE A 17 0.49 4.97 -38.63
CA PHE A 17 1.79 4.37 -38.34
C PHE A 17 2.09 3.34 -39.44
N SER A 18 3.14 3.55 -40.22
CA SER A 18 3.62 2.60 -41.24
C SER A 18 4.85 1.86 -40.70
N PRO A 19 4.88 0.51 -40.70
CA PRO A 19 6.05 -0.25 -40.31
C PRO A 19 6.78 -0.74 -41.55
N SER A 20 8.02 -0.28 -41.79
CA SER A 20 8.97 -0.96 -42.68
C SER A 20 10.35 -0.31 -42.59
N LEU A 21 11.27 -0.94 -41.85
CA LEU A 21 12.70 -0.76 -42.13
C LEU A 21 13.44 -2.07 -41.85
N THR A 22 13.47 -2.91 -42.88
CA THR A 22 14.43 -4.01 -43.00
C THR A 22 15.73 -3.40 -43.51
N ILE A 23 16.76 -3.32 -42.66
CA ILE A 23 18.14 -3.08 -43.11
C ILE A 23 18.87 -4.42 -43.01
N ALA A 24 19.06 -5.04 -44.17
CA ALA A 24 20.10 -6.02 -44.37
C ALA A 24 21.44 -5.27 -44.46
N CYS A 25 22.40 -5.60 -43.61
CA CYS A 25 23.80 -5.22 -43.81
C CYS A 25 24.62 -6.50 -43.93
N GLN A 26 25.13 -6.69 -45.13
CA GLN A 26 25.89 -7.83 -45.58
C GLN A 26 27.37 -7.47 -45.54
N HIS A 27 28.15 -8.34 -44.90
CA HIS A 27 29.59 -8.55 -45.08
C HIS A 27 30.64 -7.65 -44.38
N CYS A 28 31.45 -8.39 -43.61
CA CYS A 28 32.92 -8.38 -43.56
C CYS A 28 33.62 -7.44 -42.56
N GLY A 29 34.40 -8.05 -41.67
CA GLY A 29 35.36 -7.34 -40.82
C GLY A 29 35.60 -8.07 -39.49
N THR A 30 36.33 -9.17 -39.55
CA THR A 30 36.90 -9.84 -38.36
C THR A 30 37.75 -8.85 -37.56
N ARG A 31 37.23 -8.43 -36.41
CA ARG A 31 38.02 -7.73 -35.39
C ARG A 31 38.10 -8.62 -34.16
N VAL A 32 39.28 -9.21 -33.98
CA VAL A 32 39.68 -9.93 -32.77
C VAL A 32 39.64 -8.92 -31.62
N LEU A 33 38.68 -9.10 -30.71
CA LEU A 33 38.66 -8.40 -29.43
C LEU A 33 39.50 -9.20 -28.42
N PRO A 34 40.22 -8.51 -27.53
CA PRO A 34 41.13 -9.13 -26.58
C PRO A 34 40.36 -9.97 -25.56
N ASP A 35 41.04 -11.03 -25.15
CA ASP A 35 40.71 -11.97 -24.08
C ASP A 35 40.20 -11.25 -22.81
N GLU A 36 38.88 -11.30 -22.58
CA GLU A 36 38.26 -11.01 -21.28
C GLU A 36 38.42 -12.23 -20.36
N SER A 37 39.67 -12.54 -20.02
CA SER A 37 40.03 -13.50 -18.98
C SER A 37 40.22 -12.81 -17.63
N TYR A 38 39.37 -11.84 -17.26
CA TYR A 38 39.34 -11.30 -15.90
C TYR A 38 37.91 -10.87 -15.53
N LEU A 39 37.46 -11.31 -14.34
CA LEU A 39 36.14 -11.10 -13.71
C LEU A 39 35.07 -12.17 -13.93
N LEU A 40 35.47 -13.44 -13.99
CA LEU A 40 34.67 -14.49 -13.35
C LEU A 40 35.17 -14.64 -11.91
N GLU A 41 34.70 -13.76 -11.03
CA GLU A 41 34.66 -14.12 -9.61
C GLU A 41 33.81 -15.38 -9.50
N GLU A 42 34.49 -16.44 -9.08
CA GLU A 42 33.99 -17.76 -8.77
C GLU A 42 32.94 -17.65 -7.67
N PHE A 43 31.69 -17.34 -8.04
CA PHE A 43 30.56 -17.40 -7.13
C PHE A 43 30.22 -18.88 -6.93
N ASP A 44 30.89 -19.46 -5.94
CA ASP A 44 30.76 -20.83 -5.46
C ASP A 44 29.30 -21.29 -5.48
N THR A 45 28.98 -22.08 -6.51
CA THR A 45 27.64 -22.61 -6.76
C THR A 45 27.49 -23.99 -6.12
N THR A 46 27.98 -24.14 -4.88
CA THR A 46 27.77 -25.34 -4.06
C THR A 46 26.99 -25.07 -2.77
N ALA A 47 26.11 -24.06 -2.76
CA ALA A 47 25.00 -24.05 -1.82
C ALA A 47 23.89 -24.98 -2.32
N VAL A 48 24.05 -26.28 -2.04
CA VAL A 48 22.92 -27.21 -1.92
C VAL A 48 21.85 -26.48 -1.12
N THR A 49 20.77 -26.09 -1.80
CA THR A 49 19.60 -25.50 -1.16
C THR A 49 18.97 -26.58 -0.31
N THR A 50 19.49 -26.76 0.90
CA THR A 50 18.70 -27.31 1.99
C THR A 50 17.48 -26.41 2.06
N GLU A 51 16.33 -26.90 1.60
CA GLU A 51 15.06 -26.26 1.88
C GLU A 51 14.95 -26.20 3.40
N LYS A 52 15.34 -25.06 3.97
CA LYS A 52 15.26 -24.80 5.39
C LYS A 52 13.78 -24.62 5.67
N HIS A 53 13.09 -25.74 5.88
CA HIS A 53 11.73 -25.76 6.38
C HIS A 53 11.72 -24.84 7.62
N PRO A 54 10.88 -23.79 7.63
CA PRO A 54 10.87 -22.84 8.73
C PRO A 54 10.67 -23.62 10.03
N SER A 55 11.63 -23.46 10.96
CA SER A 55 11.60 -24.18 12.22
C SER A 55 10.29 -23.89 12.94
N LYS A 56 9.66 -24.91 13.52
CA LYS A 56 8.37 -24.79 14.25
C LYS A 56 8.36 -23.63 15.27
N SER A 57 9.53 -23.31 15.84
CA SER A 57 9.75 -22.19 16.75
C SER A 57 9.50 -20.79 16.15
N SER A 58 9.82 -20.55 14.87
CA SER A 58 9.65 -19.22 14.27
C SER A 58 8.18 -18.88 13.99
N ASN A 59 7.40 -19.88 13.58
CA ASN A 59 5.97 -19.69 13.34
C ASN A 59 5.19 -19.47 14.64
N GLN A 60 5.58 -20.15 15.73
CA GLN A 60 4.96 -19.95 17.05
C GLN A 60 5.09 -18.50 17.56
N GLY A 61 6.23 -17.85 17.30
CA GLY A 61 6.43 -16.44 17.63
C GLY A 61 5.48 -15.51 16.85
N ALA A 62 5.39 -15.70 15.53
CA ALA A 62 4.50 -14.90 14.67
C ALA A 62 3.02 -15.10 15.01
N GLU A 63 2.60 -16.34 15.32
CA GLU A 63 1.23 -16.62 15.77
C GLU A 63 0.90 -15.95 17.10
N SER A 64 1.84 -15.97 18.05
CA SER A 64 1.67 -15.32 19.35
C SER A 64 1.54 -13.80 19.18
N MET A 65 2.37 -13.20 18.31
CA MET A 65 2.25 -11.79 17.95
C MET A 65 0.90 -11.46 17.31
N LEU A 66 0.43 -12.28 16.37
CA LEU A 66 -0.88 -12.09 15.73
C LEU A 66 -2.02 -12.14 16.76
N LYS A 67 -2.00 -13.12 17.68
CA LYS A 67 -3.02 -13.28 18.72
C LYS A 67 -3.10 -12.10 19.69
N MET A 68 -1.99 -11.41 19.94
CA MET A 68 -1.96 -10.23 20.81
C MET A 68 -2.22 -8.93 20.04
N ALA A 69 -1.41 -8.66 19.01
CA ALA A 69 -1.43 -7.37 18.29
C ALA A 69 -2.62 -7.25 17.34
N GLY A 70 -3.11 -8.36 16.78
CA GLY A 70 -4.22 -8.34 15.83
C GLY A 70 -5.52 -7.79 16.45
N PRO A 71 -6.02 -8.38 17.55
CA PRO A 71 -7.17 -7.84 18.27
C PRO A 71 -6.94 -6.42 18.80
N ALA A 72 -5.73 -6.11 19.28
CA ALA A 72 -5.40 -4.76 19.77
C ALA A 72 -5.57 -3.69 18.68
N LEU A 73 -5.11 -3.95 17.45
CA LEU A 73 -5.31 -3.03 16.31
C LEU A 73 -6.80 -2.84 15.99
N VAL A 74 -7.60 -3.91 16.03
CA VAL A 74 -9.05 -3.85 15.75
C VAL A 74 -9.77 -3.04 16.83
N VAL A 75 -9.54 -3.36 18.10
CA VAL A 75 -10.15 -2.66 19.24
C VAL A 75 -9.76 -1.18 19.23
N PHE A 76 -8.49 -0.86 18.98
CA PHE A 76 -8.02 0.50 18.84
C PHE A 76 -8.75 1.24 17.71
N SER A 77 -8.84 0.64 16.52
CA SER A 77 -9.51 1.25 15.37
C SER A 77 -11.00 1.50 15.62
N ILE A 78 -11.70 0.54 16.25
CA ILE A 78 -13.12 0.69 16.59
C ILE A 78 -13.29 1.77 17.65
N ALA A 79 -12.51 1.75 18.73
CA ALA A 79 -12.60 2.74 19.80
C ALA A 79 -12.32 4.16 19.29
N ALA A 80 -11.29 4.35 18.46
CA ALA A 80 -11.00 5.63 17.83
C ALA A 80 -12.14 6.10 16.90
N SER A 81 -12.75 5.18 16.14
CA SER A 81 -13.88 5.48 15.26
C SER A 81 -15.15 5.87 16.05
N VAL A 82 -15.44 5.17 17.14
CA VAL A 82 -16.56 5.52 18.04
C VAL A 82 -16.31 6.88 18.69
N TYR A 83 -15.08 7.15 19.14
CA TYR A 83 -14.70 8.44 19.70
C TYR A 83 -14.92 9.59 18.69
N ILE A 84 -14.57 9.41 17.41
CA ILE A 84 -14.84 10.38 16.34
C ILE A 84 -16.34 10.71 16.27
N GLY A 85 -17.21 9.70 16.24
CA GLY A 85 -18.66 9.92 16.23
C GLY A 85 -19.17 10.61 17.50
N ALA A 86 -18.58 10.30 18.65
CA ALA A 86 -18.96 10.90 19.93
C ALA A 86 -18.61 12.41 19.97
N ILE A 87 -17.40 12.80 19.56
CA ILE A 87 -16.99 14.21 19.55
C ILE A 87 -17.73 15.04 18.50
N ALA A 88 -18.17 14.41 17.40
CA ALA A 88 -18.99 15.04 16.38
C ALA A 88 -20.47 15.18 16.81
N LYS A 89 -20.84 14.71 18.03
CA LYS A 89 -22.22 14.65 18.54
C LYS A 89 -23.16 13.88 17.61
N GLY A 90 -22.63 12.86 16.93
CA GLY A 90 -23.31 12.07 15.91
C GLY A 90 -22.37 11.70 14.75
N TRP A 91 -22.88 10.91 13.80
CA TRP A 91 -22.13 10.53 12.60
C TRP A 91 -22.45 11.47 11.45
N ASP A 92 -21.69 12.57 11.36
CA ASP A 92 -21.73 13.43 10.19
C ASP A 92 -20.99 12.80 9.00
N TRP A 93 -21.21 13.33 7.79
CA TRP A 93 -20.57 12.77 6.59
C TRP A 93 -19.04 12.80 6.71
N PHE A 94 -18.47 13.83 7.34
CA PHE A 94 -17.02 13.90 7.58
C PHE A 94 -16.52 12.76 8.48
N SER A 95 -17.25 12.36 9.52
CA SER A 95 -16.85 11.32 10.50
C SER A 95 -16.53 9.97 9.85
N TYR A 96 -17.19 9.64 8.73
CA TYR A 96 -16.90 8.43 7.98
C TYR A 96 -15.50 8.42 7.37
N HIS A 97 -14.89 9.58 7.07
CA HIS A 97 -13.54 9.65 6.51
C HIS A 97 -12.46 9.13 7.48
N PRO A 98 -12.22 9.76 8.65
CA PRO A 98 -11.19 9.29 9.56
C PRO A 98 -11.50 7.89 10.11
N ALA A 99 -12.78 7.53 10.32
CA ALA A 99 -13.16 6.17 10.70
C ALA A 99 -12.77 5.13 9.63
N ALA A 100 -13.13 5.37 8.36
CA ALA A 100 -12.77 4.47 7.26
C ALA A 100 -11.26 4.36 7.09
N MET A 101 -10.51 5.47 7.18
CA MET A 101 -9.04 5.45 7.06
C MET A 101 -8.37 4.67 8.20
N ILE A 102 -8.84 4.82 9.43
CA ILE A 102 -8.32 4.09 10.60
C ILE A 102 -8.64 2.59 10.47
N ILE A 103 -9.85 2.23 10.05
CA ILE A 103 -10.23 0.83 9.84
C ILE A 103 -9.39 0.21 8.72
N ALA A 104 -9.26 0.90 7.59
CA ALA A 104 -8.49 0.43 6.45
C ALA A 104 -7.00 0.25 6.77
N TYR A 105 -6.34 1.31 7.23
CA TYR A 105 -4.87 1.34 7.33
C TYR A 105 -4.32 0.81 8.65
N VAL A 106 -5.08 0.90 9.76
CA VAL A 106 -4.61 0.42 11.06
C VAL A 106 -5.09 -1.01 11.31
N ALA A 107 -6.41 -1.23 11.33
CA ALA A 107 -6.95 -2.55 11.61
C ALA A 107 -6.70 -3.54 10.47
N MET A 108 -7.21 -3.28 9.26
CA MET A 108 -7.18 -4.26 8.17
C MET A 108 -5.77 -4.47 7.62
N ALA A 109 -5.10 -3.38 7.21
CA ALA A 109 -3.73 -3.47 6.68
C ALA A 109 -2.73 -3.98 7.72
N GLY A 110 -2.82 -3.51 8.97
CA GLY A 110 -1.97 -3.98 10.07
C GLY A 110 -2.13 -5.48 10.32
N ASN A 111 -3.37 -5.96 10.45
CA ASN A 111 -3.64 -7.41 10.60
C ASN A 111 -3.22 -8.22 9.38
N SER A 112 -3.42 -7.69 8.17
CA SER A 112 -3.02 -8.37 6.94
C SER A 112 -1.51 -8.67 6.91
N VAL A 113 -0.68 -7.74 7.39
CA VAL A 113 0.77 -7.98 7.51
C VAL A 113 1.09 -9.00 8.59
N LEU A 114 0.43 -8.94 9.75
CA LEU A 114 0.65 -9.92 10.83
C LEU A 114 0.29 -11.34 10.39
N ILE A 115 -0.85 -11.51 9.70
CA ILE A 115 -1.27 -12.79 9.12
C ILE A 115 -0.21 -13.28 8.12
N LYS A 116 0.30 -12.40 7.26
CA LYS A 116 1.34 -12.77 6.29
C LYS A 116 2.63 -13.27 6.96
N LYS A 117 3.00 -12.73 8.13
CA LYS A 117 4.19 -13.16 8.89
C LYS A 117 4.08 -14.56 9.46
N VAL A 118 2.86 -15.04 9.76
CA VAL A 118 2.64 -16.44 10.16
C VAL A 118 3.06 -17.41 9.04
N GLY A 119 2.98 -16.98 7.78
CA GLY A 119 3.41 -17.76 6.63
C GLY A 119 2.39 -18.81 6.19
N GLY A 120 2.69 -19.51 5.10
CA GLY A 120 1.78 -20.48 4.48
C GLY A 120 0.92 -19.89 3.35
N LYS A 121 0.37 -20.80 2.53
CA LYS A 121 -0.42 -20.45 1.33
C LYS A 121 -1.68 -19.68 1.70
N THR A 122 -2.52 -20.24 2.57
CA THR A 122 -3.79 -19.65 3.00
C THR A 122 -3.60 -18.26 3.61
N ASN A 123 -2.62 -18.09 4.50
CA ASN A 123 -2.32 -16.78 5.10
C ASN A 123 -1.83 -15.75 4.05
N THR A 124 -1.18 -16.20 2.99
CA THR A 124 -0.79 -15.33 1.87
C THR A 124 -2.00 -14.89 1.05
N GLU A 125 -2.96 -15.77 0.84
CA GLU A 125 -4.21 -15.43 0.14
C GLU A 125 -5.06 -14.47 0.98
N ILE A 126 -5.22 -14.76 2.28
CA ILE A 126 -5.91 -13.87 3.24
C ILE A 126 -5.25 -12.49 3.28
N HIS A 127 -3.92 -12.42 3.28
CA HIS A 127 -3.19 -11.16 3.19
C HIS A 127 -3.60 -10.36 1.95
N GLY A 128 -3.63 -11.00 0.78
CA GLY A 128 -4.08 -10.39 -0.46
C GLY A 128 -5.52 -9.86 -0.36
N TYR A 129 -6.47 -10.71 0.05
CA TYR A 129 -7.89 -10.32 0.18
C TYR A 129 -8.10 -9.19 1.17
N LEU A 130 -7.44 -9.24 2.33
CA LEU A 130 -7.58 -8.22 3.36
C LEU A 130 -6.93 -6.90 2.95
N MET A 131 -5.82 -6.93 2.20
CA MET A 131 -5.24 -5.71 1.60
C MET A 131 -6.15 -5.11 0.53
N SER A 132 -6.77 -5.93 -0.32
CA SER A 132 -7.75 -5.45 -1.30
C SER A 132 -8.97 -4.83 -0.64
N ALA A 133 -9.50 -5.46 0.41
CA ALA A 133 -10.59 -4.90 1.18
C ALA A 133 -10.20 -3.57 1.86
N ALA A 134 -9.00 -3.48 2.45
CA ALA A 134 -8.47 -2.25 3.03
C ALA A 134 -8.37 -1.12 2.00
N MET A 135 -7.88 -1.43 0.79
CA MET A 135 -7.81 -0.48 -0.32
C MET A 135 -9.21 0.05 -0.68
N LEU A 136 -10.21 -0.81 -0.81
CA LEU A 136 -11.59 -0.38 -1.11
C LEU A 136 -12.17 0.51 0.00
N THR A 137 -11.95 0.16 1.27
CA THR A 137 -12.36 0.97 2.42
C THR A 137 -11.65 2.33 2.43
N ALA A 138 -10.36 2.38 2.09
CA ALA A 138 -9.62 3.64 1.97
C ALA A 138 -10.15 4.50 0.81
N CYS A 139 -10.48 3.90 -0.34
CA CYS A 139 -11.12 4.60 -1.45
C CYS A 139 -12.47 5.19 -1.05
N PHE A 140 -13.28 4.48 -0.25
CA PHE A 140 -14.50 5.02 0.33
C PHE A 140 -14.21 6.21 1.25
N GLY A 141 -13.24 6.10 2.17
CA GLY A 141 -12.82 7.21 3.01
C GLY A 141 -12.37 8.44 2.19
N TRP A 142 -11.66 8.22 1.08
CA TRP A 142 -11.25 9.29 0.15
C TRP A 142 -12.45 9.95 -0.54
N TYR A 143 -13.38 9.15 -1.04
CA TYR A 143 -14.63 9.62 -1.64
C TYR A 143 -15.45 10.49 -0.67
N VAL A 144 -15.56 10.05 0.59
CA VAL A 144 -16.26 10.79 1.65
C VAL A 144 -15.67 12.19 1.84
N ILE A 145 -14.35 12.31 2.03
CA ILE A 145 -13.75 13.63 2.28
C ILE A 145 -13.83 14.53 1.05
N TYR A 146 -13.70 13.97 -0.15
CA TYR A 146 -13.82 14.71 -1.40
C TYR A 146 -15.23 15.30 -1.57
N THR A 147 -16.27 14.48 -1.43
CA THR A 147 -17.66 14.93 -1.55
C THR A 147 -18.07 15.89 -0.42
N ASN A 148 -17.62 15.63 0.82
CA ASN A 148 -17.86 16.54 1.95
C ASN A 148 -17.28 17.94 1.69
N LYS A 149 -16.08 18.03 1.11
CA LYS A 149 -15.45 19.32 0.75
C LYS A 149 -16.18 20.03 -0.39
N ASN A 150 -16.62 19.29 -1.41
CA ASN A 150 -17.42 19.86 -2.49
C ASN A 150 -18.72 20.48 -1.96
N ALA A 151 -19.44 19.76 -1.09
CA ALA A 151 -20.68 20.23 -0.50
C ALA A 151 -20.49 21.51 0.36
N LYS A 152 -19.32 21.70 0.96
CA LYS A 152 -18.98 22.86 1.79
C LYS A 152 -18.21 23.96 1.05
N GLY A 153 -17.89 23.78 -0.24
CA GLY A 153 -17.10 24.73 -1.03
C GLY A 153 -15.65 24.90 -0.57
N TYR A 154 -15.07 23.90 0.10
CA TYR A 154 -13.69 23.98 0.61
C TYR A 154 -12.66 23.50 -0.40
N PRO A 155 -11.45 24.10 -0.44
CA PRO A 155 -10.39 23.67 -1.34
C PRO A 155 -9.85 22.27 -0.98
N HIS A 156 -9.47 21.54 -2.01
CA HIS A 156 -8.89 20.20 -1.91
C HIS A 156 -7.37 20.26 -1.71
N ASN A 157 -6.80 19.24 -1.07
CA ASN A 157 -5.35 19.00 -1.01
C ASN A 157 -4.46 20.18 -0.55
N THR A 158 -4.94 20.98 0.41
CA THR A 158 -4.23 22.17 0.89
C THR A 158 -3.30 21.94 2.10
N SER A 159 -3.12 20.69 2.55
CA SER A 159 -2.36 20.41 3.78
C SER A 159 -1.45 19.19 3.63
N TRP A 160 -0.41 19.10 4.46
CA TRP A 160 0.51 17.95 4.49
C TRP A 160 -0.20 16.61 4.69
N HIS A 161 -1.20 16.55 5.57
CA HIS A 161 -2.05 15.37 5.73
C HIS A 161 -2.74 14.96 4.42
N ALA A 162 -3.26 15.93 3.67
CA ALA A 162 -3.96 15.65 2.41
C ALA A 162 -3.00 15.16 1.32
N TRP A 163 -1.83 15.78 1.17
CA TRP A 163 -0.80 15.32 0.22
C TRP A 163 -0.29 13.92 0.55
N ALA A 164 0.05 13.66 1.81
CA ALA A 164 0.47 12.33 2.25
C ALA A 164 -0.64 11.29 2.07
N GLY A 165 -1.89 11.66 2.38
CA GLY A 165 -3.07 10.81 2.20
C GLY A 165 -3.34 10.44 0.74
N VAL A 166 -3.21 11.39 -0.19
CA VAL A 166 -3.29 11.13 -1.63
C VAL A 166 -2.19 10.17 -2.06
N ALA A 167 -0.93 10.46 -1.70
CA ALA A 167 0.20 9.63 -2.05
C ALA A 167 0.04 8.19 -1.54
N CYS A 168 -0.40 8.02 -0.29
CA CYS A 168 -0.77 6.72 0.26
C CYS A 168 -1.88 6.05 -0.54
N THR A 169 -3.03 6.72 -0.71
CA THR A 169 -4.20 6.12 -1.36
C THR A 169 -3.89 5.66 -2.79
N VAL A 170 -3.25 6.51 -3.58
CA VAL A 170 -2.83 6.18 -4.96
C VAL A 170 -1.84 5.02 -4.97
N SER A 171 -0.85 5.04 -4.07
CA SER A 171 0.14 3.96 -3.99
C SER A 171 -0.50 2.62 -3.62
N TRP A 172 -1.51 2.61 -2.75
CA TRP A 172 -2.27 1.41 -2.39
C TRP A 172 -3.16 0.91 -3.54
N ILE A 173 -3.79 1.80 -4.30
CA ILE A 173 -4.55 1.47 -5.53
C ILE A 173 -3.66 0.75 -6.55
N VAL A 174 -2.36 1.05 -6.59
CA VAL A 174 -1.41 0.33 -7.46
C VAL A 174 -0.90 -0.94 -6.79
N MET A 175 -0.40 -0.84 -5.56
CA MET A 175 0.32 -1.94 -4.89
C MET A 175 -0.58 -3.12 -4.51
N ALA A 176 -1.82 -2.90 -4.09
CA ALA A 176 -2.72 -3.98 -3.69
C ALA A 176 -3.10 -4.89 -4.87
N PRO A 177 -3.63 -4.38 -6.01
CA PRO A 177 -3.93 -5.24 -7.16
C PRO A 177 -2.65 -5.79 -7.79
N PHE A 178 -1.57 -5.00 -7.90
CA PHE A 178 -0.30 -5.54 -8.39
C PHE A 178 0.20 -6.68 -7.52
N GLY A 179 0.18 -6.54 -6.20
CA GLY A 179 0.60 -7.59 -5.27
C GLY A 179 -0.22 -8.86 -5.40
N TYR A 180 -1.53 -8.72 -5.56
CA TYR A 180 -2.43 -9.85 -5.81
C TYR A 180 -2.11 -10.53 -7.16
N LEU A 181 -2.06 -9.78 -8.26
CA LEU A 181 -1.81 -10.34 -9.60
C LEU A 181 -0.39 -10.91 -9.76
N ALA A 182 0.61 -10.30 -9.15
CA ALA A 182 2.00 -10.70 -9.29
C ALA A 182 2.38 -11.88 -8.39
N PHE A 183 1.92 -11.89 -7.14
CA PHE A 183 2.46 -12.78 -6.10
C PHE A 183 1.47 -13.77 -5.50
N ASN A 184 0.22 -13.81 -5.96
CA ASN A 184 -0.74 -14.83 -5.52
C ASN A 184 -0.13 -16.25 -5.70
N PRO A 185 -0.17 -17.11 -4.67
CA PRO A 185 0.45 -18.43 -4.74
C PRO A 185 -0.08 -19.34 -5.85
N THR A 186 -1.32 -19.14 -6.29
CA THR A 186 -1.99 -20.02 -7.26
C THR A 186 -1.79 -19.55 -8.70
N ASN A 187 -1.96 -18.26 -8.96
CA ASN A 187 -2.06 -17.69 -10.31
C ASN A 187 -1.14 -16.47 -10.54
N GLY A 188 -0.23 -16.16 -9.62
CA GLY A 188 0.67 -15.01 -9.74
C GLY A 188 1.67 -15.15 -10.90
N PHE A 189 1.75 -14.12 -11.76
CA PHE A 189 2.63 -14.12 -12.93
C PHE A 189 4.13 -13.97 -12.56
N ALA A 190 4.44 -13.35 -11.42
CA ALA A 190 5.81 -13.10 -10.95
C ALA A 190 6.11 -13.82 -9.62
N ARG A 191 5.51 -14.98 -9.40
CA ARG A 191 5.54 -15.70 -8.11
C ARG A 191 6.96 -16.09 -7.64
N THR A 192 7.93 -16.28 -8.53
CA THR A 192 9.30 -16.67 -8.15
C THR A 192 10.29 -15.50 -8.15
N ASN A 193 9.87 -14.32 -8.62
CA ASN A 193 10.77 -13.18 -8.77
C ASN A 193 11.13 -12.56 -7.40
N LYS A 194 12.39 -12.79 -6.97
CA LYS A 194 12.91 -12.34 -5.67
C LYS A 194 12.99 -10.81 -5.55
N GLN A 195 13.40 -10.12 -6.62
CA GLN A 195 13.54 -8.65 -6.65
C GLN A 195 12.18 -7.97 -6.47
N LEU A 196 11.17 -8.39 -7.24
CA LEU A 196 9.82 -7.83 -7.15
C LEU A 196 9.18 -8.11 -5.78
N ARG A 197 9.42 -9.28 -5.19
CA ARG A 197 8.97 -9.60 -3.83
C ARG A 197 9.64 -8.73 -2.77
N LEU A 198 10.93 -8.42 -2.93
CA LEU A 198 11.65 -7.52 -2.03
C LEU A 198 11.08 -6.09 -2.12
N ILE A 199 10.91 -5.57 -3.33
CA ILE A 199 10.32 -4.24 -3.57
C ILE A 199 8.90 -4.19 -2.99
N HIS A 200 8.07 -5.21 -3.20
CA HIS A 200 6.73 -5.27 -2.64
C HIS A 200 6.75 -5.29 -1.10
N LYS A 201 7.65 -6.06 -0.49
CA LYS A 201 7.80 -6.14 0.97
C LYS A 201 8.25 -4.80 1.56
N LEU A 202 9.28 -4.17 1.00
CA LEU A 202 9.82 -2.90 1.50
C LEU A 202 8.85 -1.74 1.22
N GLY A 203 8.29 -1.68 0.02
CA GLY A 203 7.28 -0.69 -0.34
C GLY A 203 6.03 -0.79 0.54
N GLY A 204 5.54 -2.01 0.81
CA GLY A 204 4.41 -2.22 1.71
C GLY A 204 4.67 -1.74 3.14
N ARG A 205 5.87 -2.00 3.68
CA ARG A 205 6.29 -1.49 5.00
C ARG A 205 6.31 0.03 5.04
N PHE A 206 6.93 0.65 4.04
CA PHE A 206 6.97 2.11 3.92
C PHE A 206 5.56 2.70 3.84
N LEU A 207 4.67 2.12 3.02
CA LEU A 207 3.31 2.62 2.86
C LEU A 207 2.45 2.47 4.13
N ILE A 208 2.61 1.40 4.91
CA ILE A 208 1.92 1.26 6.20
C ILE A 208 2.41 2.30 7.20
N ALA A 209 3.73 2.50 7.29
CA ALA A 209 4.31 3.53 8.16
C ALA A 209 3.80 4.93 7.78
N LEU A 210 3.80 5.26 6.48
CA LEU A 210 3.29 6.52 5.95
C LEU A 210 1.78 6.66 6.22
N ALA A 211 0.99 5.59 6.08
CA ALA A 211 -0.44 5.63 6.33
C ALA A 211 -0.75 5.86 7.82
N TRP A 212 -0.03 5.21 8.73
CA TRP A 212 -0.19 5.41 10.17
C TRP A 212 0.21 6.83 10.59
N PHE A 213 1.32 7.33 10.05
CA PHE A 213 1.74 8.71 10.23
C PHE A 213 0.70 9.70 9.69
N THR A 214 0.12 9.41 8.52
CA THR A 214 -0.93 10.24 7.92
C THR A 214 -2.22 10.23 8.76
N CYS A 215 -2.61 9.08 9.32
CA CYS A 215 -3.73 8.99 10.26
C CYS A 215 -3.46 9.84 11.51
N PHE A 216 -2.24 9.79 12.06
CA PHE A 216 -1.84 10.64 13.17
C PHE A 216 -1.88 12.13 12.82
N LEU A 217 -1.39 12.54 11.63
CA LEU A 217 -1.48 13.94 11.18
C LEU A 217 -2.94 14.42 11.06
N GLY A 218 -3.84 13.57 10.59
CA GLY A 218 -5.28 13.86 10.51
C GLY A 218 -5.88 14.04 11.91
N TRP A 219 -5.57 13.13 12.82
CA TRP A 219 -5.99 13.20 14.22
C TRP A 219 -5.44 14.45 14.93
N TYR A 220 -4.16 14.76 14.73
CA TYR A 220 -3.48 15.92 15.30
C TYR A 220 -4.17 17.24 14.92
N LYS A 221 -4.59 17.37 13.65
CA LYS A 221 -5.30 18.55 13.16
C LYS A 221 -6.71 18.68 13.74
N MET A 222 -7.37 17.55 14.00
CA MET A 222 -8.74 17.52 14.52
C MET A 222 -8.82 17.75 16.03
N GLN A 223 -7.80 17.31 16.79
CA GLN A 223 -7.81 17.34 18.25
C GLN A 223 -6.98 18.51 18.79
N GLY A 224 -7.58 19.33 19.66
CA GLY A 224 -6.86 20.37 20.41
C GLY A 224 -6.07 19.82 21.59
N GLU A 225 -6.60 18.78 22.25
CA GLU A 225 -6.07 18.25 23.50
C GLU A 225 -4.84 17.36 23.32
N LEU A 226 -3.78 17.61 24.10
CA LEU A 226 -2.54 16.83 24.06
C LEU A 226 -2.78 15.36 24.45
N VAL A 227 -3.63 15.12 25.45
CA VAL A 227 -3.94 13.76 25.94
C VAL A 227 -4.55 12.91 24.83
N SER A 228 -5.49 13.47 24.04
CA SER A 228 -6.10 12.77 22.90
C SER A 228 -5.08 12.45 21.80
N ARG A 229 -4.12 13.36 21.55
CA ARG A 229 -3.04 13.14 20.58
C ARG A 229 -2.10 12.01 21.02
N ILE A 230 -1.72 11.99 22.30
CA ILE A 230 -0.86 10.94 22.86
C ILE A 230 -1.61 9.60 22.88
N ALA A 231 -2.87 9.59 23.31
CA ALA A 231 -3.70 8.39 23.37
C ALA A 231 -3.86 7.72 21.99
N PHE A 232 -3.94 8.51 20.91
CA PHE A 232 -3.98 7.97 19.55
C PHE A 232 -2.59 7.58 19.02
N GLY A 233 -1.56 8.39 19.27
CA GLY A 233 -0.22 8.18 18.72
C GLY A 233 0.56 7.04 19.40
N ALA A 234 0.47 6.90 20.72
CA ALA A 234 1.29 5.95 21.48
C ALA A 234 1.05 4.48 21.07
N PRO A 235 -0.20 3.99 20.92
CA PRO A 235 -0.44 2.63 20.44
C PRO A 235 0.17 2.37 19.06
N LEU A 236 0.11 3.33 18.14
CA LEU A 236 0.69 3.20 16.80
C LEU A 236 2.22 3.08 16.85
N VAL A 237 2.88 3.85 17.70
CA VAL A 237 4.35 3.78 17.88
C VAL A 237 4.76 2.44 18.51
N ILE A 238 4.03 1.97 19.52
CA ILE A 238 4.31 0.69 20.20
C ILE A 238 4.11 -0.49 19.24
N LEU A 239 3.07 -0.45 18.41
CA LEU A 239 2.74 -1.54 17.48
C LEU A 239 3.56 -1.49 16.17
N ALA A 240 4.17 -0.35 15.84
CA ALA A 240 4.90 -0.17 14.59
C ALA A 240 6.04 -1.19 14.40
N PRO A 241 6.94 -1.45 15.38
CA PRO A 241 7.97 -2.47 15.24
C PRO A 241 7.39 -3.87 14.96
N ILE A 242 6.26 -4.21 15.60
CA ILE A 242 5.62 -5.52 15.46
C ILE A 242 5.03 -5.70 14.06
N CYS A 243 4.47 -4.64 13.46
CA CYS A 243 3.94 -4.70 12.10
C CYS A 243 5.04 -4.56 11.04
N LEU A 244 6.01 -3.68 11.24
CA LEU A 244 6.95 -3.26 10.20
C LEU A 244 8.24 -4.09 10.09
N LEU A 245 8.73 -4.71 11.17
CA LEU A 245 10.00 -5.48 11.19
C LEU A 245 9.83 -6.93 10.76
#